data_AF-A0A3Q2Z917-F1
#
_entry.id   AF-A0A3Q2Z917-F1
#
_cell.length_a   1.000
_cell.length_b   1.000
_cell.length_c   1.000
_cell.angle_alpha   90.00
_cell.angle_beta   90.00
_cell.angle_gamma   90.00
#
_symmetry.space_group_name_H-M   'P 1'
#
loop_
_entity.id
_entity.type
_entity.pdbx_description
1 polymer ?
#
loop_
_entity_poly.entity_id
_entity_poly.type
_entity_poly.pdbx_seq_one_letter_code
_entity_poly.pdbx_strand_id
1 'polypeptide(L)'
;DPTNQEDRWDCIQAFFQSVNQETDGPQVALSLLAHKIQSPQEKEALQALTVLEACMNNCGKRFRGEAAKFRFLNELIKVLSPKYSGTLNYE
;
A
#
# COMPACT_ATOMS: atom_id res chain seq x y z
N ASP A 1 5.58 -9.69 4.81
CA ASP A 1 6.68 -10.64 4.54
C ASP A 1 6.17 -11.57 3.46
N PRO A 2 6.82 -11.65 2.29
CA PRO A 2 6.37 -12.49 1.18
C PRO A 2 6.29 -13.98 1.55
N THR A 3 6.95 -14.42 2.61
CA THR A 3 6.89 -15.80 3.10
C THR A 3 5.62 -16.14 3.89
N ASN A 4 4.84 -15.13 4.33
CA ASN A 4 3.60 -15.35 5.08
C ASN A 4 2.65 -16.27 4.31
N GLN A 5 2.22 -17.38 4.90
CA GLN A 5 1.31 -18.32 4.24
C GLN A 5 -0.10 -17.76 4.08
N GLU A 6 -0.53 -16.87 4.99
CA GLU A 6 -1.83 -16.22 5.02
C GLU A 6 -1.71 -14.75 5.46
N ASP A 7 -2.79 -13.98 5.28
CA ASP A 7 -2.87 -12.60 5.75
C ASP A 7 -2.89 -12.54 7.27
N ARG A 8 -1.82 -11.99 7.84
CA ARG A 8 -1.67 -11.81 9.29
C ARG A 8 -2.49 -10.63 9.78
N TRP A 9 -3.81 -10.83 9.92
CA TRP A 9 -4.76 -9.78 10.29
C TRP A 9 -4.38 -9.03 11.58
N ASP A 10 -3.79 -9.71 12.56
CA ASP A 10 -3.31 -9.06 13.79
C ASP A 10 -2.24 -7.99 13.52
N CYS A 11 -1.35 -8.23 12.56
CA CYS A 11 -0.34 -7.25 12.14
C CYS A 11 -0.93 -6.12 11.31
N ILE A 12 -1.90 -6.43 10.46
CA ILE A 12 -2.62 -5.43 9.67
C ILE A 12 -3.35 -4.48 10.63
N GLN A 13 -3.97 -5.03 11.67
CA GLN A 13 -4.62 -4.27 12.73
C GLN A 13 -3.64 -3.40 13.53
N ALA A 14 -2.53 -3.98 13.99
CA ALA A 14 -1.49 -3.22 14.67
C ALA A 14 -0.93 -2.08 13.80
N PHE A 15 -0.78 -2.32 12.50
CA PHE A 15 -0.32 -1.32 11.54
C PHE A 15 -1.29 -0.13 11.47
N PHE A 16 -2.57 -0.35 11.13
CA PHE A 16 -3.51 0.75 10.98
C PHE A 16 -3.81 1.49 12.30
N GLN A 17 -3.71 0.79 13.44
CA GLN A 17 -3.79 1.43 14.77
C GLN A 17 -2.61 2.38 15.00
N SER A 18 -1.39 1.96 14.66
CA SER A 18 -0.19 2.80 14.77
C SER A 18 -0.29 4.04 13.86
N VAL A 19 -0.77 3.85 12.63
CA VAL A 19 -1.02 4.94 11.67
C VAL A 19 -1.97 6.00 12.22
N ASN A 20 -2.99 5.60 12.99
CA ASN A 20 -3.95 6.53 13.58
C ASN A 20 -3.40 7.28 14.79
N GLN A 21 -2.50 6.66 15.56
CA GLN A 21 -1.89 7.25 16.75
C GLN A 21 -0.86 8.30 16.41
N GLU A 22 -0.13 8.14 15.31
CA GLU A 22 0.93 9.07 14.92
C GLU A 22 0.40 10.29 14.13
N THR A 23 1.03 11.45 14.36
CA THR A 23 0.70 12.69 13.67
C THR A 23 1.02 12.61 12.18
N ASP A 24 2.20 12.07 11.84
CA ASP A 24 2.68 11.87 10.47
C ASP A 24 2.41 10.45 9.94
N GLY A 25 1.78 9.60 10.76
CA GLY A 25 1.48 8.20 10.46
C GLY A 25 0.87 7.97 9.08
N PRO A 26 -0.17 8.73 8.68
CA PRO A 26 -0.77 8.58 7.34
C PRO A 26 0.21 8.79 6.19
N GLN A 27 1.09 9.80 6.29
CA GLN A 27 2.04 10.12 5.23
C GLN A 27 3.13 9.05 5.11
N VAL A 28 3.68 8.64 6.26
CA VAL A 28 4.70 7.59 6.33
C VAL A 28 4.13 6.26 5.83
N ALA A 29 2.95 5.89 6.29
CA ALA A 29 2.28 4.65 5.90
C ALA A 29 2.03 4.57 4.41
N LEU A 30 1.50 5.64 3.80
CA LEU A 30 1.27 5.67 2.35
C LEU A 30 2.56 5.61 1.55
N SER A 31 3.65 6.23 2.03
CA SER A 31 4.96 6.12 1.40
C SER A 31 5.48 4.67 1.42
N LEU A 32 5.34 3.98 2.55
CA LEU A 32 5.73 2.58 2.68
C LEU A 32 4.86 1.67 1.82
N LEU A 33 3.54 1.88 1.83
CA LEU A 33 2.59 1.12 1.03
C LEU A 33 2.85 1.30 -0.47
N ALA A 34 3.10 2.53 -0.93
CA ALA A 34 3.42 2.79 -2.33
C ALA A 34 4.66 2.00 -2.80
N HIS A 35 5.69 1.92 -1.96
CA HIS A 35 6.88 1.13 -2.27
C HIS A 35 6.60 -0.37 -2.29
N LYS A 36 5.76 -0.88 -1.37
CA LYS A 36 5.42 -2.31 -1.30
C LYS A 36 4.47 -2.76 -2.41
N ILE A 37 3.54 -1.90 -2.83
CA ILE A 37 2.64 -2.15 -3.97
C ILE A 37 3.44 -2.22 -5.28
N GLN A 38 4.52 -1.45 -5.40
CA GLN A 38 5.44 -1.51 -6.54
C GLN A 38 6.42 -2.69 -6.49
N SER A 39 6.31 -3.60 -5.50
CA SER A 39 7.20 -4.75 -5.42
C SER A 39 7.04 -5.63 -6.66
N PRO A 40 8.15 -6.12 -7.26
CA PRO A 40 8.10 -7.09 -8.35
C PRO A 40 7.58 -8.46 -7.87
N GLN A 41 7.53 -8.69 -6.55
CA GLN A 41 6.94 -9.90 -5.98
C GLN A 41 5.43 -9.71 -5.85
N GLU A 42 4.67 -10.40 -6.70
CA GLU A 42 3.20 -10.34 -6.74
C GLU A 42 2.58 -10.49 -5.35
N LYS A 43 3.04 -11.48 -4.58
CA LYS A 43 2.53 -11.74 -3.24
C LYS A 43 2.76 -10.58 -2.26
N GLU A 44 3.90 -9.90 -2.35
CA GLU A 44 4.19 -8.73 -1.51
C GLU A 44 3.31 -7.54 -1.91
N ALA A 45 3.10 -7.33 -3.22
CA ALA A 45 2.24 -6.28 -3.73
C ALA A 45 0.77 -6.52 -3.34
N LEU A 46 0.26 -7.74 -3.46
CA LEU A 46 -1.09 -8.12 -3.04
C LEU A 46 -1.30 -7.90 -1.54
N GLN A 47 -0.36 -8.33 -0.70
CA GLN A 47 -0.43 -8.05 0.75
C GLN A 47 -0.45 -6.56 1.06
N ALA A 48 0.33 -5.76 0.34
CA ALA A 48 0.35 -4.31 0.51
C ALA A 48 -0.99 -3.67 0.11
N LEU A 49 -1.65 -4.19 -0.93
CA LEU A 49 -3.00 -3.77 -1.32
C LEU A 49 -4.05 -4.13 -0.25
N THR A 50 -3.97 -5.33 0.35
CA THR A 50 -4.85 -5.72 1.48
C THR A 50 -4.67 -4.77 2.68
N VAL A 51 -3.43 -4.41 3.02
CA VAL A 51 -3.15 -3.45 4.09
C VAL A 51 -3.68 -2.06 3.74
N LEU A 52 -3.52 -1.62 2.49
CA LEU A 52 -4.05 -0.34 2.03
C LEU A 52 -5.59 -0.30 2.14
N GLU A 53 -6.29 -1.35 1.71
CA GLU A 53 -7.75 -1.47 1.86
C GLU A 53 -8.17 -1.39 3.33
N ALA A 54 -7.51 -2.14 4.21
CA ALA A 54 -7.77 -2.10 5.64
C ALA A 54 -7.58 -0.69 6.23
N CYS A 55 -6.52 0.01 5.84
CA CYS A 55 -6.28 1.40 6.26
C CYS A 55 -7.32 2.38 5.71
N MET A 56 -7.76 2.22 4.45
CA MET A 56 -8.82 3.05 3.87
C MET A 56 -10.14 2.89 4.62
N ASN A 57 -10.44 1.69 5.11
CA ASN A 57 -11.63 1.39 5.89
C ASN A 57 -11.53 1.88 7.35
N ASN A 58 -10.37 1.75 7.99
CA ASN A 58 -10.23 1.92 9.45
C ASN A 58 -9.51 3.22 9.91
N CYS A 59 -8.75 3.92 9.06
CA CYS A 59 -7.97 5.11 9.45
C CYS A 59 -8.68 6.46 9.26
N GLY A 60 -9.93 6.44 8.81
CA GLY A 60 -10.77 7.63 8.71
C GLY A 60 -10.26 8.71 7.73
N LYS A 61 -10.73 9.94 7.92
CA LYS A 61 -10.56 11.04 6.94
C LYS A 61 -9.12 11.51 6.77
N ARG A 62 -8.28 11.46 7.81
CA ARG A 62 -6.87 11.89 7.75
C ARG A 62 -6.09 11.02 6.76
N PHE A 63 -6.22 9.70 6.87
CA PHE A 63 -5.58 8.76 5.96
C PHE A 63 -6.12 8.88 4.53
N ARG A 64 -7.45 8.91 4.38
CA ARG A 64 -8.10 9.08 3.06
C ARG A 64 -7.67 10.39 2.38
N GLY A 65 -7.49 11.47 3.15
CA GLY A 65 -7.05 12.76 2.64
C GLY A 65 -5.63 12.72 2.09
N GLU A 66 -4.70 12.02 2.75
CA GLU A 66 -3.35 11.81 2.22
C GLU A 66 -3.35 10.86 1.02
N ALA A 67 -4.16 9.80 1.06
CA ALA A 67 -4.27 8.81 -0.03
C ALA A 67 -4.85 9.43 -1.31
N ALA A 68 -5.72 10.44 -1.19
CA ALA A 68 -6.30 11.16 -2.32
C ALA A 68 -5.34 12.18 -2.98
N LYS A 69 -4.15 12.42 -2.42
CA LYS A 69 -3.18 13.36 -3.02
C LYS A 69 -2.51 12.76 -4.25
N PHE A 70 -2.25 13.61 -5.24
CA PHE A 70 -1.52 13.24 -6.46
C PHE A 70 -0.19 12.54 -6.19
N ARG A 71 0.51 12.89 -5.10
CA ARG A 71 1.75 12.22 -4.70
C ARG A 71 1.57 10.71 -4.59
N PHE A 72 0.55 10.24 -3.86
CA PHE A 72 0.30 8.82 -3.70
C PHE A 72 -0.31 8.18 -4.95
N LEU A 73 -1.27 8.87 -5.57
CA LEU A 73 -1.93 8.38 -6.79
C LEU A 73 -0.93 8.18 -7.95
N ASN A 74 0.07 9.06 -8.09
CA ASN A 74 1.12 8.91 -9.09
C ASN A 74 1.95 7.63 -8.89
N GLU A 75 2.19 7.20 -7.65
CA GLU A 75 2.87 5.94 -7.38
C GLU A 75 2.04 4.73 -7.82
N LEU A 76 0.72 4.77 -7.64
CA LEU A 76 -0.18 3.71 -8.12
C LEU A 76 -0.27 3.68 -9.65
N ILE A 77 -0.29 4.84 -10.30
CA ILE A 77 -0.32 4.94 -11.77
C ILE A 77 0.95 4.34 -12.39
N LYS A 78 2.11 4.49 -11.74
CA LYS A 78 3.37 3.88 -12.22
C LYS A 78 3.27 2.36 -12.31
N VAL A 79 2.62 1.70 -11.35
CA VAL A 79 2.42 0.24 -11.34
C VAL A 79 1.67 -0.24 -12.58
N LEU A 80 0.62 0.50 -12.96
CA LEU A 80 -0.25 0.16 -14.09
C LEU A 80 0.35 0.57 -15.43
N SER A 81 1.36 1.43 -15.43
CA SER A 81 1.90 2.01 -16.64
C SER A 81 2.95 1.09 -17.28
N PRO A 82 2.75 0.64 -18.53
CA PRO A 82 3.73 -0.18 -19.25
C PRO A 82 5.08 0.53 -19.44
N LYS A 83 5.10 1.87 -19.31
CA LYS A 83 6.32 2.68 -19.38
C LYS A 83 7.26 2.49 -18.18
N TYR A 84 6.75 1.96 -17.06
CA TYR A 84 7.47 1.81 -15.80
C TYR A 84 7.56 0.35 -15.35
N SER A 85 6.59 -0.49 -15.73
CA SER A 85 6.60 -1.95 -15.53
C SER A 85 7.17 -2.62 -16.78
N GLY A 86 8.50 -2.66 -16.87
CA GLY A 86 9.21 -3.23 -18.02
C GLY A 86 9.11 -4.76 -18.09
N THR A 87 7.96 -5.33 -18.46
CA THR A 87 7.84 -6.62 -19.17
C THR A 87 6.41 -6.82 -19.65
N LEU A 88 6.12 -6.47 -20.91
CA LEU A 88 5.04 -7.10 -21.67
C LEU A 88 5.69 -8.19 -22.51
N ASN A 89 5.92 -9.36 -21.92
CA ASN A 89 6.19 -10.56 -22.70
C ASN A 89 4.83 -11.09 -23.15
N TYR A 90 4.45 -10.75 -24.39
CA TYR A 90 3.43 -11.48 -25.11
C TYR A 90 4.10 -12.73 -25.70
N GLU A 91 3.80 -13.90 -25.13
CA GLU A 91 3.82 -15.17 -25.87
C GLU A 91 2.46 -15.36 -26.54
#